data_AF-A0A6M1YPL2-F1
#
_entry.id   AF-A0A6M1YPL2-F1
#
_cell.length_a   1.000
_cell.length_b   1.000
_cell.length_c   1.000
_cell.angle_alpha   90.00
_cell.angle_beta   90.00
_cell.angle_gamma   90.00
#
_symmetry.space_group_name_H-M   'P 1'
#
loop_
_entity.id
_entity.type
_entity.pdbx_description
1 polymer ?
#
loop_
_entity_poly.entity_id
_entity_poly.type
_entity_poly.pdbx_seq_one_letter_code
_entity_poly.pdbx_strand_id
1 'polypeptide(L)'
;IREGTFHAISAQTSTGFVTTDIAKWPFATQLFMLLLMFIGGMSGATCGGIKTSRFYILYKILKNKIEEIFRPSTVRPLKIGKKEIPMSTGVTVLAFFSLVAFFTVLGTVFFIFAQIDSETSVSSVACMLNNIGFAFGAGGPATSFAFMGGFSKVLSSFLMLLGRLEYFIILLVFAPIFWKIK
;
A
#
# COMPACT_ATOMS: atom_id res chain seq x y z
N ILE A 1 -7.27 9.42 23.39
CA ILE A 1 -8.02 9.90 22.20
C ILE A 1 -7.13 10.76 21.31
N ARG A 2 -6.64 11.93 21.76
CA ARG A 2 -5.77 12.84 20.97
C ARG A 2 -4.66 12.13 20.18
N GLU A 3 -3.80 11.38 20.87
CA GLU A 3 -2.66 10.68 20.21
C GLU A 3 -3.15 9.65 19.19
N GLY A 4 -4.15 8.84 19.54
CA GLY A 4 -4.71 7.82 18.64
C GLY A 4 -5.25 8.41 17.34
N THR A 5 -6.01 9.51 17.42
CA THR A 5 -6.59 10.16 16.24
C THR A 5 -5.50 10.82 15.38
N PHE A 6 -4.52 11.48 16.01
CA PHE A 6 -3.41 12.12 15.30
C PHE A 6 -2.59 11.11 14.49
N HIS A 7 -2.16 10.02 15.13
CA HIS A 7 -1.35 9.01 14.47
C HIS A 7 -2.14 8.24 13.41
N ALA A 8 -3.43 8.00 13.62
CA ALA A 8 -4.27 7.32 12.61
C ALA A 8 -4.40 8.15 11.34
N ILE A 9 -4.64 9.46 11.47
CA ILE A 9 -4.68 10.39 10.33
C ILE A 9 -3.31 10.44 9.67
N SER A 10 -2.24 10.64 10.44
CA SER A 10 -0.86 10.74 9.93
C SER A 10 -0.43 9.50 9.14
N ALA A 11 -0.76 8.30 9.64
CA ALA A 11 -0.49 7.03 8.96
C ALA A 11 -1.30 6.90 7.66
N GLN A 12 -2.60 7.19 7.71
CA GLN A 12 -3.50 7.10 6.56
C GLN A 12 -3.14 8.09 5.45
N THR A 13 -2.78 9.33 5.80
CA THR A 13 -2.42 10.37 4.82
C THR A 13 -0.98 10.27 4.34
N SER A 14 -0.23 9.25 4.78
CA SER A 14 1.18 9.04 4.45
C SER A 14 2.07 10.22 4.83
N THR A 15 1.72 10.92 5.91
CA THR A 15 2.45 12.13 6.34
C THR A 15 3.64 11.79 7.21
N GLY A 16 3.54 10.72 8.03
CA GLY A 16 4.68 10.21 8.77
C GLY A 16 5.02 10.97 10.04
N PHE A 17 4.18 11.91 10.48
CA PHE A 17 4.39 12.60 11.74
C PHE A 17 4.02 11.71 12.92
N VAL A 18 4.91 11.69 13.91
CA VAL A 18 4.77 10.91 15.13
C VAL A 18 5.06 11.80 16.34
N THR A 19 4.08 11.95 17.22
CA THR A 19 4.16 12.68 18.50
C THR A 19 4.58 11.83 19.69
N THR A 20 4.34 10.51 19.65
CA THR A 20 4.63 9.58 20.74
C THR A 20 5.18 8.27 20.18
N ASP A 21 5.97 7.55 20.98
CA ASP A 21 6.51 6.25 20.59
C ASP A 21 5.40 5.18 20.45
N ILE A 22 4.93 4.98 19.21
CA ILE A 22 3.88 4.02 18.86
C ILE A 22 4.40 2.57 18.99
N ALA A 23 5.72 2.34 18.99
CA ALA A 23 6.30 1.01 19.15
C ALA A 23 6.07 0.42 20.56
N LYS A 24 5.68 1.25 21.54
CA LYS A 24 5.30 0.81 22.90
C LYS A 24 3.83 0.46 23.05
N TRP A 25 3.02 0.74 22.04
CA TRP A 25 1.58 0.48 22.09
C TRP A 25 1.30 -1.01 21.96
N PRO A 26 0.12 -1.49 22.40
CA PRO A 26 -0.26 -2.88 22.21
C PRO A 26 -0.12 -3.31 20.75
N PHE A 27 0.39 -4.52 20.52
CA PHE A 27 0.65 -5.06 19.18
C PHE A 27 -0.59 -5.01 18.27
N ALA A 28 -1.79 -5.24 18.83
CA ALA A 28 -3.04 -5.11 18.09
C ALA A 28 -3.24 -3.71 17.48
N THR A 29 -2.83 -2.65 18.18
CA THR A 29 -2.92 -1.28 17.68
C THR A 29 -1.87 -1.00 16.61
N GLN A 30 -0.67 -1.55 16.76
CA GLN A 30 0.38 -1.44 15.72
C GLN A 30 -0.06 -2.14 14.43
N LEU A 31 -0.65 -3.34 14.53
CA LEU A 31 -1.19 -4.07 13.39
C LEU A 31 -2.34 -3.30 12.72
N PHE A 32 -3.23 -2.69 13.49
CA PHE A 32 -4.29 -1.84 12.95
C PHE A 32 -3.73 -0.62 12.21
N MET A 33 -2.68 0.01 12.75
CA MET A 33 -1.99 1.11 12.08
C MET A 33 -1.31 0.64 10.80
N LEU A 34 -0.65 -0.52 10.81
CA LEU A 34 -0.04 -1.13 9.63
C LEU A 34 -1.07 -1.36 8.52
N LEU A 35 -2.31 -1.71 8.85
CA LEU A 35 -3.40 -1.82 7.87
C LEU A 35 -3.84 -0.45 7.35
N LEU A 36 -3.95 0.55 8.22
CA LEU A 36 -4.25 1.93 7.84
C LEU A 36 -3.20 2.53 6.90
N MET A 37 -1.94 2.17 7.06
CA MET A 37 -0.83 2.58 6.21
C MET A 37 -1.07 2.24 4.72
N PHE A 38 -1.75 1.13 4.40
CA PHE A 38 -2.11 0.79 3.02
C PHE A 38 -3.27 1.63 2.47
N ILE A 39 -4.10 2.20 3.34
CA ILE A 39 -5.24 3.04 2.97
C ILE A 39 -4.73 4.48 2.81
N GLY A 40 -4.38 4.85 1.59
CA GLY A 40 -3.92 6.21 1.28
C GLY A 40 -5.06 7.23 1.18
N GLY A 41 -4.70 8.47 0.85
CA GLY A 41 -5.65 9.57 0.63
C GLY A 41 -6.46 9.48 -0.67
N MET A 42 -7.15 10.58 -0.99
CA MET A 42 -7.96 10.71 -2.20
C MET A 42 -7.12 10.70 -3.49
N SER A 43 -7.77 10.43 -4.63
CA SER A 43 -7.15 10.56 -5.95
C SER A 43 -6.71 12.00 -6.21
N GLY A 44 -5.53 12.21 -6.80
CA GLY A 44 -4.93 13.53 -7.00
C GLY A 44 -4.21 14.13 -5.77
N ALA A 45 -4.31 13.49 -4.59
CA ALA A 45 -3.55 13.90 -3.41
C ALA A 45 -2.09 13.43 -3.48
N THR A 46 -1.21 14.08 -2.70
CA THR A 46 0.22 13.75 -2.56
C THR A 46 0.50 12.53 -1.69
N CYS A 47 -0.53 11.89 -1.13
CA CYS A 47 -0.42 10.67 -0.32
C CYS A 47 0.13 9.49 -1.15
N GLY A 48 0.94 8.62 -0.55
CA GLY A 48 1.58 7.51 -1.26
C GLY A 48 0.72 6.24 -1.35
N GLY A 49 0.07 5.85 -0.25
CA GLY A 49 -0.65 4.58 -0.15
C GLY A 49 -1.77 4.37 -1.18
N ILE A 50 -2.37 3.17 -1.17
CA ILE A 50 -3.42 2.79 -2.13
C ILE A 50 -4.58 3.78 -2.02
N LYS A 51 -4.87 4.48 -3.12
CA LYS A 51 -5.88 5.54 -3.13
C LYS A 51 -7.26 5.02 -2.72
N THR A 52 -7.99 5.82 -1.95
CA THR A 52 -9.36 5.47 -1.49
C THR A 52 -10.32 5.14 -2.63
N SER A 53 -10.14 5.75 -3.82
CA SER A 53 -10.92 5.46 -5.02
C SER A 53 -10.81 4.00 -5.47
N ARG A 54 -9.61 3.40 -5.37
CA ARG A 54 -9.37 1.99 -5.71
C ARG A 54 -10.05 1.06 -4.73
N PHE A 55 -10.00 1.37 -3.43
CA PHE A 55 -10.75 0.62 -2.41
C PHE A 55 -12.27 0.68 -2.64
N TYR A 56 -12.80 1.85 -3.03
CA TYR A 56 -14.22 1.98 -3.34
C TYR A 56 -14.63 1.14 -4.55
N ILE A 57 -13.80 1.11 -5.61
CA ILE A 57 -14.00 0.23 -6.76
C ILE A 57 -13.97 -1.23 -6.34
N LEU A 58 -12.98 -1.64 -5.54
CA LEU A 58 -12.86 -3.01 -5.05
C LEU A 58 -14.09 -3.43 -4.25
N TYR A 59 -14.59 -2.57 -3.35
CA TYR A 59 -15.82 -2.81 -2.60
C TYR A 59 -17.02 -3.02 -3.52
N LYS A 60 -17.17 -2.20 -4.57
CA LYS A 60 -18.26 -2.36 -5.56
C LYS A 60 -18.14 -3.65 -6.36
N ILE A 61 -16.92 -4.05 -6.75
CA ILE A 61 -16.66 -5.33 -7.43
C ILE A 61 -17.08 -6.50 -6.53
N LEU A 62 -16.64 -6.48 -5.26
CA LEU A 62 -16.99 -7.52 -4.28
C LEU A 62 -18.51 -7.59 -4.05
N LYS A 63 -19.17 -6.44 -3.86
CA LYS A 63 -20.62 -6.39 -3.68
C LYS A 63 -21.35 -6.98 -4.89
N ASN A 64 -20.97 -6.56 -6.10
CA ASN A 64 -21.58 -7.08 -7.32
C ASN A 64 -21.34 -8.59 -7.47
N LYS A 65 -20.15 -9.09 -7.10
CA LYS A 65 -19.84 -10.52 -7.20
C LYS A 65 -20.61 -11.36 -6.18
N ILE A 66 -20.77 -10.86 -4.95
CA ILE A 66 -21.62 -11.51 -3.94
C ILE A 66 -23.06 -11.58 -4.44
N GLU A 67 -23.61 -10.46 -4.94
CA GLU A 67 -24.98 -10.45 -5.49
C GLU A 67 -25.14 -11.40 -6.70
N GLU A 68 -24.16 -11.49 -7.58
CA GLU A 68 -24.15 -12.42 -8.72
C GLU A 68 -24.19 -13.89 -8.25
N ILE A 69 -23.44 -14.25 -7.19
CA ILE A 69 -23.45 -15.60 -6.61
C ILE A 69 -24.85 -15.94 -6.05
N PHE A 70 -25.53 -14.98 -5.40
CA PHE A 70 -26.89 -15.18 -4.88
C PHE A 70 -27.98 -15.09 -5.97
N ARG A 71 -27.75 -14.31 -7.04
CA ARG A 71 -28.71 -14.05 -8.13
C ARG A 71 -27.99 -14.10 -9.49
N PRO A 72 -27.72 -15.30 -10.03
CA PRO A 72 -26.91 -15.48 -11.24
C PRO A 72 -27.49 -14.85 -12.51
N SER A 73 -28.78 -14.54 -12.54
CA SER A 73 -29.46 -13.86 -13.65
C SER A 73 -29.32 -12.33 -13.64
N THR A 74 -28.71 -11.74 -12.60
CA THR A 74 -28.60 -10.27 -12.47
C THR A 74 -27.19 -9.79 -12.84
N VAL A 75 -27.03 -9.21 -14.03
CA VAL A 75 -25.79 -8.51 -14.41
C VAL A 75 -25.90 -7.05 -13.98
N ARG A 76 -25.23 -6.68 -12.89
CA ARG A 76 -25.15 -5.26 -12.47
C ARG A 76 -23.90 -4.60 -13.05
N PRO A 77 -24.04 -3.52 -13.85
CA PRO A 77 -22.88 -2.75 -14.30
C PRO A 77 -22.17 -2.11 -13.10
N LEU A 78 -20.83 -2.04 -13.17
CA LEU A 78 -20.02 -1.36 -12.17
C LEU A 78 -20.28 0.15 -12.28
N LYS A 79 -20.92 0.76 -11.27
CA LYS A 79 -21.25 2.19 -11.26
C LYS A 79 -20.55 2.94 -10.13
N ILE A 80 -19.90 4.06 -10.47
CA ILE A 80 -19.48 5.07 -9.50
C ILE A 80 -20.33 6.33 -9.71
N GLY A 81 -21.14 6.66 -8.71
CA GLY A 81 -22.13 7.73 -8.84
C GLY A 81 -23.12 7.41 -9.97
N LYS A 82 -23.21 8.32 -10.94
CA LYS A 82 -24.08 8.18 -12.13
C LYS A 82 -23.38 7.55 -13.34
N LYS A 83 -22.06 7.35 -13.28
CA LYS A 83 -21.26 6.88 -14.44
C LYS A 83 -21.00 5.38 -14.36
N GLU A 84 -21.21 4.70 -15.47
CA GLU A 84 -20.82 3.30 -15.66
C GLU A 84 -19.33 3.21 -15.95
N ILE A 85 -18.68 2.26 -15.27
CA ILE A 85 -17.26 1.99 -15.42
C ILE A 85 -17.10 0.70 -16.22
N PRO A 86 -16.26 0.70 -17.26
CA PRO A 86 -16.03 -0.50 -18.05
C PRO A 86 -15.35 -1.57 -17.19
N MET A 87 -15.65 -2.83 -17.49
CA MET A 87 -15.09 -3.98 -16.76
C MET A 87 -13.55 -4.01 -16.81
N SER A 88 -12.95 -3.46 -17.87
CA SER A 88 -11.49 -3.31 -18.01
C SER A 88 -10.87 -2.55 -16.83
N THR A 89 -11.50 -1.48 -16.35
CA THR A 89 -11.02 -0.73 -15.19
C THR A 89 -11.07 -1.57 -13.91
N GLY A 90 -12.08 -2.43 -13.77
CA GLY A 90 -12.18 -3.35 -12.64
C GLY A 90 -11.02 -4.35 -12.61
N VAL A 91 -10.68 -4.92 -13.77
CA VAL A 91 -9.51 -5.80 -13.93
C VAL A 91 -8.21 -5.05 -13.62
N THR A 92 -8.06 -3.81 -14.07
CA THR A 92 -6.88 -2.98 -13.74
C THR A 92 -6.74 -2.77 -12.24
N VAL A 93 -7.83 -2.52 -11.52
CA VAL A 93 -7.80 -2.35 -10.05
C VAL A 93 -7.41 -3.66 -9.36
N LEU A 94 -7.95 -4.81 -9.78
CA LEU A 94 -7.56 -6.11 -9.23
C LEU A 94 -6.08 -6.41 -9.48
N ALA A 95 -5.58 -6.17 -10.70
CA ALA A 95 -4.17 -6.32 -11.05
C ALA A 95 -3.28 -5.41 -10.18
N PHE A 96 -3.72 -4.18 -9.91
CA PHE A 96 -3.01 -3.27 -9.01
C PHE A 96 -2.88 -3.85 -7.59
N PHE A 97 -3.97 -4.35 -6.99
CA PHE A 97 -3.92 -4.98 -5.67
C PHE A 97 -3.01 -6.21 -5.65
N SER A 98 -3.04 -7.04 -6.70
CA SER A 98 -2.15 -8.19 -6.85
C SER A 98 -0.68 -7.76 -6.90
N LEU A 99 -0.35 -6.68 -7.61
CA LEU A 99 1.02 -6.14 -7.67
C LEU A 99 1.48 -5.61 -6.30
N VAL A 100 0.63 -4.84 -5.60
CA VAL A 100 0.97 -4.36 -4.26
C VAL A 100 1.26 -5.53 -3.33
N ALA A 101 0.42 -6.57 -3.33
CA ALA A 101 0.63 -7.77 -2.53
C ALA A 101 1.93 -8.50 -2.92
N PHE A 102 2.19 -8.67 -4.21
CA PHE A 102 3.41 -9.29 -4.71
C PHE A 102 4.67 -8.58 -4.24
N PHE A 103 4.76 -7.26 -4.43
CA PHE A 103 5.92 -6.48 -3.98
C PHE A 103 6.04 -6.39 -2.45
N THR A 104 4.92 -6.42 -1.73
CA THR A 104 4.94 -6.45 -0.26
C THR A 104 5.56 -7.75 0.25
N VAL A 105 5.13 -8.89 -0.30
CA VAL A 105 5.67 -10.21 0.08
C VAL A 105 7.14 -10.32 -0.34
N LEU A 106 7.46 -9.97 -1.59
CA LEU A 106 8.81 -10.05 -2.14
C LEU A 106 9.79 -9.15 -1.38
N GLY A 107 9.40 -7.90 -1.08
CA GLY A 107 10.21 -6.98 -0.28
C GLY A 107 10.46 -7.51 1.13
N THR A 108 9.44 -8.13 1.75
CA THR A 108 9.57 -8.70 3.10
C THR A 108 10.56 -9.85 3.11
N VAL A 109 10.46 -10.75 2.13
CA VAL A 109 11.39 -11.88 1.98
C VAL A 109 12.83 -11.40 1.83
N PHE A 110 13.08 -10.38 1.00
CA PHE A 110 14.43 -9.83 0.84
C PHE A 110 15.00 -9.17 2.10
N PHE A 111 14.17 -8.49 2.91
CA PHE A 111 14.63 -7.95 4.19
C PHE A 111 14.93 -9.04 5.22
N ILE A 112 14.15 -10.13 5.23
CA ILE A 112 14.43 -11.29 6.09
C ILE A 112 15.76 -11.94 5.67
N PHE A 113 16.03 -12.08 4.36
CA PHE A 113 17.34 -12.55 3.89
C PHE A 113 18.49 -11.63 4.31
N ALA A 114 18.23 -10.33 4.41
CA ALA A 114 19.17 -9.34 4.94
C ALA A 114 19.29 -9.35 6.48
N GLN A 115 18.79 -10.39 7.16
CA GLN A 115 18.86 -10.60 8.62
C GLN A 115 18.13 -9.52 9.44
N ILE A 116 17.09 -8.89 8.86
CA ILE A 116 16.20 -8.01 9.59
C ILE A 116 15.05 -8.85 10.18
N ASP A 117 14.67 -8.54 11.42
CA ASP A 117 13.55 -9.22 12.08
C ASP A 117 12.26 -9.14 11.26
N SER A 118 11.43 -10.18 11.35
CA SER A 118 10.20 -10.36 10.59
C SER A 118 9.20 -9.21 10.79
N GLU A 119 9.00 -8.76 12.03
CA GLU A 119 8.11 -7.63 12.36
C GLU A 119 8.60 -6.32 11.73
N THR A 120 9.90 -6.06 11.86
CA THR A 120 10.54 -4.87 11.28
C THR A 120 10.51 -4.95 9.76
N SER A 121 10.67 -6.13 9.16
CA SER A 121 10.68 -6.33 7.72
C SER A 121 9.32 -6.00 7.10
N VAL A 122 8.23 -6.58 7.62
CA VAL A 122 6.88 -6.33 7.09
C VAL A 122 6.50 -4.85 7.23
N SER A 123 6.74 -4.27 8.40
CA SER A 123 6.41 -2.86 8.66
C SER A 123 7.27 -1.90 7.84
N SER A 124 8.55 -2.21 7.62
CA SER A 124 9.43 -1.43 6.76
C SER A 124 8.98 -1.46 5.31
N VAL A 125 8.59 -2.61 4.78
CA VAL A 125 8.09 -2.72 3.40
C VAL A 125 6.80 -1.93 3.22
N ALA A 126 5.86 -2.06 4.16
CA ALA A 126 4.62 -1.28 4.14
C ALA A 126 4.91 0.22 4.20
N CYS A 127 5.88 0.65 5.02
CA CYS A 127 6.33 2.03 5.10
C CYS A 127 6.92 2.53 3.78
N MET A 128 7.84 1.78 3.16
CA MET A 128 8.51 2.18 1.92
C MET A 128 7.55 2.17 0.73
N LEU A 129 6.73 1.13 0.57
CA LEU A 129 5.76 1.06 -0.53
C LEU A 129 4.67 2.13 -0.45
N ASN A 130 4.22 2.49 0.75
CA ASN A 130 3.18 3.50 0.93
C ASN A 130 3.74 4.91 1.19
N ASN A 131 5.07 5.07 1.23
CA ASN A 131 5.80 6.33 1.48
C ASN A 131 5.37 7.04 2.76
N ILE A 132 5.41 6.33 3.89
CA ILE A 132 4.83 6.83 5.16
C ILE A 132 5.88 7.44 6.08
N GLY A 133 7.10 6.91 6.11
CA GLY A 133 8.23 7.51 6.83
C GLY A 133 8.56 6.92 8.20
N PHE A 134 7.70 6.09 8.80
CA PHE A 134 8.03 5.31 10.01
C PHE A 134 7.56 3.86 9.86
N ALA A 135 8.21 2.93 10.57
CA ALA A 135 7.84 1.52 10.64
C ALA A 135 7.64 1.09 12.11
N PHE A 136 7.55 -0.21 12.37
CA PHE A 136 7.52 -0.81 13.71
C PHE A 136 8.81 -1.60 13.97
N GLY A 137 9.03 -2.03 15.22
CA GLY A 137 10.28 -2.67 15.62
C GLY A 137 11.50 -1.75 15.53
N ALA A 138 12.59 -2.22 14.91
CA ALA A 138 13.84 -1.45 14.82
C ALA A 138 13.75 -0.22 13.90
N GLY A 139 12.74 -0.15 13.02
CA GLY A 139 12.40 1.02 12.21
C GLY A 139 11.34 1.93 12.85
N GLY A 140 11.12 1.77 14.15
CA GLY A 140 10.17 2.54 14.94
C GLY A 140 10.44 4.05 14.97
N PRO A 141 9.47 4.85 15.44
CA PRO A 141 9.63 6.31 15.50
C PRO A 141 10.70 6.81 16.49
N ALA A 142 11.01 6.00 17.50
CA ALA A 142 12.08 6.27 18.46
C ALA A 142 13.47 5.81 17.96
N THR A 143 13.51 5.08 16.85
CA THR A 143 14.72 4.55 16.24
C THR A 143 14.87 5.08 14.81
N SER A 144 15.90 4.64 14.09
CA SER A 144 16.20 5.13 12.74
C SER A 144 16.54 3.97 11.82
N PHE A 145 16.28 4.12 10.52
CA PHE A 145 16.69 3.16 9.47
C PHE A 145 18.22 3.08 9.27
N ALA A 146 19.02 3.71 10.14
CA ALA A 146 20.48 3.68 10.11
C ALA A 146 21.05 2.24 10.23
N PHE A 147 20.36 1.34 10.94
CA PHE A 147 20.77 -0.06 11.09
C PHE A 147 20.75 -0.85 9.77
N MET A 148 20.06 -0.36 8.74
CA MET A 148 19.96 -1.04 7.45
C MET A 148 21.30 -1.02 6.72
N GLY A 149 21.73 -2.20 6.25
CA GLY A 149 22.89 -2.36 5.38
C GLY A 149 22.70 -1.71 4.01
N GLY A 150 23.77 -1.65 3.20
CA GLY A 150 23.76 -1.02 1.88
C GLY A 150 22.70 -1.61 0.94
N PHE A 151 22.60 -2.95 0.88
CA PHE A 151 21.60 -3.65 0.07
C PHE A 151 20.17 -3.27 0.47
N SER A 152 19.85 -3.30 1.77
CA SER A 152 18.53 -2.96 2.31
C SER A 152 18.14 -1.51 2.01
N LYS A 153 19.09 -0.57 2.00
CA LYS A 153 18.84 0.84 1.63
C LYS A 153 18.53 1.01 0.14
N VAL A 154 19.26 0.32 -0.73
CA VAL A 154 18.99 0.33 -2.18
C VAL A 154 17.61 -0.27 -2.45
N LEU A 155 17.30 -1.41 -1.83
CA LEU A 155 15.98 -2.04 -1.92
C LEU A 155 14.87 -1.10 -1.42
N SER A 156 15.06 -0.46 -0.27
CA SER A 156 14.11 0.51 0.28
C SER A 156 13.85 1.67 -0.68
N SER A 157 14.91 2.22 -1.28
CA SER A 157 14.82 3.31 -2.26
C SER A 157 14.01 2.88 -3.49
N PHE A 158 14.23 1.65 -3.97
CA PHE A 158 13.44 1.09 -5.07
C PHE A 158 11.96 0.92 -4.70
N LEU A 159 11.66 0.39 -3.51
CA LEU A 159 10.29 0.24 -3.02
C LEU A 159 9.57 1.59 -2.89
N MET A 160 10.25 2.64 -2.43
CA MET A 160 9.70 4.00 -2.36
C MET A 160 9.36 4.58 -3.73
N LEU A 161 10.26 4.41 -4.70
CA LEU A 161 10.01 4.82 -6.09
C LEU A 161 8.78 4.09 -6.65
N LEU A 162 8.67 2.80 -6.34
CA LEU A 162 7.55 1.95 -6.76
C LEU A 162 6.22 2.43 -6.19
N GLY A 163 6.19 2.75 -4.91
CA GLY A 163 5.06 3.39 -4.25
C GLY A 163 4.67 4.74 -4.86
N ARG A 164 5.66 5.56 -5.23
CA ARG A 164 5.44 6.95 -5.66
C ARG A 164 5.01 7.08 -7.12
N LEU A 165 5.63 6.33 -8.02
CA LEU A 165 5.44 6.43 -9.47
C LEU A 165 4.29 5.57 -10.00
N GLU A 166 3.49 4.97 -9.12
CA GLU A 166 2.53 3.92 -9.43
C GLU A 166 3.14 2.67 -10.11
N TYR A 167 2.81 1.51 -9.55
CA TYR A 167 3.29 0.17 -9.94
C TYR A 167 3.29 -0.06 -11.46
N PHE A 168 2.25 0.37 -12.18
CA PHE A 168 2.12 0.14 -13.63
C PHE A 168 3.13 0.92 -14.48
N ILE A 169 3.48 2.14 -14.09
CA ILE A 169 4.40 2.98 -14.87
C ILE A 169 5.79 2.36 -14.86
N ILE A 170 6.26 1.90 -13.70
CA ILE A 170 7.56 1.25 -13.59
C ILE A 170 7.60 -0.06 -14.35
N LEU A 171 6.57 -0.90 -14.22
CA LEU A 171 6.49 -2.15 -14.99
C LEU A 171 6.47 -1.91 -16.50
N LEU A 172 5.82 -0.83 -16.94
CA LEU A 172 5.76 -0.45 -18.34
C LEU A 172 7.13 -0.01 -18.89
N VAL A 173 7.96 0.67 -18.09
CA VAL A 173 9.35 1.00 -18.47
C VAL A 173 10.20 -0.27 -18.66
N PHE A 174 9.96 -1.32 -17.89
CA PHE A 174 10.66 -2.61 -18.08
C PHE A 174 10.07 -3.46 -19.20
N ALA A 175 8.86 -3.15 -19.68
CA ALA A 175 8.24 -3.90 -20.76
C ALA A 175 8.90 -3.56 -22.10
N PRO A 176 9.39 -4.56 -22.87
CA PRO A 176 10.06 -4.32 -24.17
C PRO A 176 9.14 -3.68 -25.20
N ILE A 177 7.82 -3.74 -25.00
CA ILE A 177 6.81 -3.09 -25.85
C ILE A 177 6.91 -1.57 -25.80
N PHE A 178 7.33 -0.98 -24.66
CA PHE A 178 7.48 0.46 -24.51
C PHE A 178 8.62 1.02 -25.36
N TRP A 179 9.70 0.26 -25.49
CA TRP A 179 10.90 0.66 -26.24
C TRP A 179 10.77 0.46 -27.75
N LYS A 180 9.75 -0.28 -28.20
CA LYS A 180 9.41 -0.40 -29.62
C LYS A 180 8.50 0.77 -30.01
N ILE A 181 9.10 1.95 -30.11
CA ILE A 181 8.48 3.11 -30.76
C ILE A 181 8.33 2.72 -32.24
N LYS A 182 7.08 2.68 -32.71
CA LYS A 182 6.75 2.54 -34.13
C LYS A 182 6.77 3.92 -34.79
#